data_AF-A0A024S266-F1
#
_entry.id   AF-A0A024S266-F1
#
_cell.length_a   1.000
_cell.length_b   1.000
_cell.length_c   1.000
_cell.angle_alpha   90.00
_cell.angle_beta   90.00
_cell.angle_gamma   90.00
#
_symmetry.space_group_name_H-M   'P 1'
#
loop_
_entity.id
_entity.type
_entity.pdbx_description
1 polymer ?
#
loop_
_entity_poly.entity_id
_entity_poly.type
_entity_poly.pdbx_seq_one_letter_code
_entity_poly.pdbx_strand_id
1 'polypeptide(L)'
;MYNPDGTIEFCSRRDTQVKIRGLRVELSEVEYRIRESLEGICQVAVDISTSDGGSRLVSYLCFTEETRSSTSSENSMDDILMPITVEVRPLLAAMVGKLRVSIPNYMIPTLFIVCRYMPSITSTKLDRTALRQVASLLTQDQISMYSLSDDNKRPPETDMERKFQSLWASILSIPADSIGRDDSFLQIGGDSISAIHLVSTARAEGLVISVKDVFDDSRLLAIAAKAVFSGKAEGRDNQIAPFSLLPPPTRDAIVMQAAEQCGIAQSAIDDAYPATSIQEGLMALSVKQRGSYVAKYVYRLASQVDIGRFKAAWMKTVELCGALRTRIILFDDSSIQVLLKDPASWEATDKETLSSLVRSDRGLQMSYGTPLCWYATVQEADTSYFVWSAHHAIYDGWTIRLILSTLESIYRNVEPSPLQAYNAFVKYTLSLDHDAATNFWANELQGSKRASFP
;
A
#
# COMPACT_ATOMS: atom_id res chain seq x y z
N MET A 1 -1.12 3.14 31.37
CA MET A 1 0.20 3.74 31.58
C MET A 1 0.32 4.18 33.03
N TYR A 2 1.52 4.26 33.60
CA TYR A 2 1.72 4.85 34.93
C TYR A 2 2.18 6.29 34.75
N ASN A 3 1.47 7.22 35.38
CA ASN A 3 1.82 8.63 35.41
C ASN A 3 2.94 8.88 36.44
N PRO A 4 3.70 9.99 36.31
CA PRO A 4 4.77 10.36 37.26
C PRO A 4 4.28 10.56 38.70
N ASP A 5 2.99 10.79 38.90
CA ASP A 5 2.34 10.95 40.21
C ASP A 5 1.86 9.61 40.82
N GLY A 6 2.14 8.49 40.15
CA GLY A 6 1.74 7.15 40.60
C GLY A 6 0.32 6.75 40.24
N THR A 7 -0.45 7.60 39.55
CA THR A 7 -1.78 7.24 39.04
C THR A 7 -1.67 6.32 37.83
N ILE A 8 -2.67 5.46 37.64
CA ILE A 8 -2.75 4.54 36.51
C ILE A 8 -3.73 5.13 35.50
N GLU A 9 -3.22 5.52 34.34
CA GLU A 9 -4.04 5.89 33.20
C GLU A 9 -4.45 4.63 32.44
N PHE A 10 -5.75 4.38 32.33
CA PHE A 10 -6.25 3.28 31.51
C PHE A 10 -6.13 3.67 30.03
N CYS A 11 -5.01 3.30 29.40
CA CYS A 11 -4.92 3.26 27.94
C CYS A 11 -5.69 2.03 27.48
N SER A 12 -6.50 2.16 26.43
CA SER A 12 -7.38 1.13 25.87
C SER A 12 -6.69 -0.23 25.64
N ARG A 13 -7.47 -1.27 25.30
CA ARG A 13 -6.90 -2.56 24.93
C ARG A 13 -6.03 -2.40 23.68
N ARG A 14 -4.82 -3.00 23.67
CA ARG A 14 -3.94 -3.10 22.49
C ARG A 14 -4.67 -3.59 21.23
N ASP A 15 -5.73 -4.39 21.41
CA ASP A 15 -6.50 -5.03 20.35
C ASP A 15 -7.58 -4.14 19.70
N THR A 16 -7.87 -2.94 20.22
CA THR A 16 -8.87 -2.02 19.62
C THR A 16 -8.29 -1.00 18.65
N GLN A 17 -6.97 -1.01 18.48
CA GLN A 17 -6.30 -0.23 17.45
C GLN A 17 -6.55 -0.85 16.08
N VAL A 18 -7.07 -0.03 15.18
CA VAL A 18 -7.33 -0.43 13.80
C VAL A 18 -6.47 0.37 12.85
N LYS A 19 -6.18 -0.20 11.69
CA LYS A 19 -5.55 0.54 10.59
C LYS A 19 -6.62 0.96 9.60
N ILE A 20 -6.81 2.27 9.41
CA ILE A 20 -7.59 2.81 8.31
C ILE A 20 -6.63 3.53 7.36
N ARG A 21 -6.63 3.14 6.09
CA ARG A 21 -5.81 3.80 5.04
C ARG A 21 -4.31 3.91 5.41
N GLY A 22 -3.78 2.90 6.09
CA GLY A 22 -2.39 2.83 6.55
C GLY A 22 -2.09 3.55 7.88
N LEU A 23 -3.04 4.30 8.42
CA LEU A 23 -2.90 5.05 9.67
C LEU A 23 -3.52 4.28 10.84
N ARG A 24 -2.82 4.27 11.98
CA ARG A 24 -3.29 3.62 13.21
C ARG A 24 -4.28 4.56 13.91
N VAL A 25 -5.48 4.05 14.21
CA VAL A 25 -6.56 4.80 14.86
C VAL A 25 -6.98 4.09 16.13
N GLU A 26 -7.07 4.87 17.21
CA GLU A 26 -7.66 4.46 18.48
C GLU A 26 -9.17 4.68 18.43
N LEU A 27 -9.94 3.61 18.23
CA LEU A 27 -11.41 3.72 18.15
C LEU A 27 -12.02 4.34 19.40
N SER A 28 -11.45 4.05 20.58
CA SER A 28 -11.92 4.62 21.85
C SER A 28 -11.71 6.13 21.95
N GLU A 29 -10.68 6.68 21.30
CA GLU A 29 -10.47 8.13 21.25
C GLU A 29 -11.57 8.79 20.43
N VAL A 30 -11.92 8.20 19.28
CA VAL A 30 -13.03 8.68 18.45
C VAL A 30 -14.37 8.57 19.18
N GLU A 31 -14.64 7.44 19.85
CA GLU A 31 -15.83 7.24 20.69
C GLU A 31 -15.94 8.31 21.79
N TYR A 32 -14.82 8.62 22.47
CA TYR A 32 -14.77 9.65 23.50
C TYR A 32 -15.07 11.05 22.95
N ARG A 33 -14.44 11.43 21.83
CA ARG A 33 -14.65 12.76 21.21
C ARG A 33 -16.05 12.95 20.68
N ILE A 34 -16.68 11.89 20.15
CA ILE A 34 -18.08 11.91 19.75
C ILE A 34 -18.99 12.15 20.96
N ARG A 35 -18.77 11.43 22.06
CA ARG A 35 -19.55 11.60 23.31
C ARG A 35 -19.43 12.99 23.90
N GLU A 36 -18.24 13.59 23.84
CA GLU A 36 -17.99 14.97 24.29
C GLU A 36 -18.67 16.02 23.38
N SER A 37 -18.78 15.73 22.08
CA SER A 37 -19.22 16.71 21.08
C SER A 37 -20.73 16.72 20.83
N LEU A 38 -21.41 15.60 21.09
CA LEU A 38 -22.82 15.36 20.80
C LEU A 38 -23.66 15.29 22.09
N GLU A 39 -24.50 16.28 22.31
CA GLU A 39 -25.39 16.33 23.48
C GLU A 39 -26.52 15.31 23.38
N GLY A 40 -26.90 14.71 24.52
CA GLY A 40 -28.01 13.75 24.62
C GLY A 40 -27.67 12.31 24.20
N ILE A 41 -26.45 12.05 23.73
CA ILE A 41 -26.02 10.69 23.39
C ILE A 41 -25.75 9.86 24.66
N CYS A 42 -26.33 8.66 24.73
CA CYS A 42 -26.14 7.75 25.87
C CYS A 42 -25.03 6.73 25.58
N GLN A 43 -25.02 6.16 24.38
CA GLN A 43 -24.08 5.11 23.99
C GLN A 43 -23.49 5.38 22.61
N VAL A 44 -22.18 5.13 22.48
CA VAL A 44 -21.41 5.33 21.25
C VAL A 44 -20.48 4.14 21.07
N ALA A 45 -20.44 3.62 19.84
CA ALA A 45 -19.45 2.65 19.42
C ALA A 45 -18.91 3.06 18.05
N VAL A 46 -17.59 2.95 17.86
CA VAL A 46 -16.96 3.20 16.55
C VAL A 46 -16.30 1.92 16.08
N ASP A 47 -16.47 1.59 14.81
CA ASP A 47 -15.85 0.43 14.19
C ASP A 47 -15.53 0.66 12.71
N ILE A 48 -14.82 -0.28 12.09
CA ILE A 48 -14.54 -0.27 10.65
C ILE A 48 -15.58 -1.10 9.91
N SER A 49 -16.09 -0.52 8.82
CA SER A 49 -16.79 -1.26 7.77
C SER A 49 -15.90 -1.33 6.53
N THR A 50 -15.77 -2.53 5.95
CA THR A 50 -15.03 -2.77 4.71
C THR A 50 -16.01 -3.07 3.59
N SER A 51 -15.90 -2.33 2.49
CA SER A 51 -16.62 -2.55 1.23
C SER A 51 -15.63 -2.60 0.06
N ASP A 52 -16.10 -2.95 -1.15
CA ASP A 52 -15.27 -3.00 -2.35
C ASP A 52 -14.54 -1.67 -2.65
N GLY A 53 -15.14 -0.53 -2.25
CA GLY A 53 -14.55 0.81 -2.33
C GLY A 53 -13.59 1.20 -1.19
N GLY A 54 -13.21 0.25 -0.32
CA GLY A 54 -12.25 0.45 0.76
C GLY A 54 -12.82 0.38 2.18
N SER A 55 -11.99 0.73 3.16
CA SER A 55 -12.33 0.75 4.58
C SER A 55 -12.79 2.14 5.02
N ARG A 56 -13.87 2.19 5.80
CA ARG A 56 -14.43 3.43 6.37
C ARG A 56 -14.76 3.27 7.83
N LEU A 57 -14.66 4.37 8.59
CA LEU A 57 -15.11 4.41 9.98
C LEU A 57 -16.62 4.63 10.03
N VAL A 58 -17.28 3.80 10.83
CA VAL A 58 -18.72 3.84 11.10
C VAL A 58 -18.90 4.11 12.58
N SER A 59 -19.73 5.10 12.90
CA SER A 59 -20.17 5.39 14.26
C SER A 59 -21.59 4.88 14.45
N TYR A 60 -21.81 4.11 15.51
CA TYR A 60 -23.12 3.69 15.99
C TYR A 60 -23.48 4.56 17.19
N LEU A 61 -24.67 5.16 17.12
CA LEU A 61 -25.14 6.18 18.05
C LEU A 61 -26.47 5.75 18.66
N CYS A 62 -26.57 5.68 19.98
CA CYS A 62 -27.83 5.42 20.66
C CYS A 62 -28.11 6.51 21.71
N PHE A 63 -29.28 7.13 21.59
CA PHE A 63 -29.76 8.19 22.48
C PHE A 63 -30.54 7.63 23.69
N THR A 64 -30.53 6.30 23.88
CA THR A 64 -31.10 5.62 25.04
C THR A 64 -30.02 4.77 25.71
N GLU A 65 -30.24 4.41 26.98
CA GLU A 65 -29.39 3.44 27.68
C GLU A 65 -29.82 1.98 27.40
N GLU A 66 -30.74 1.76 26.46
CA GLU A 66 -31.31 0.45 26.21
C GLU A 66 -30.26 -0.47 25.55
N THR A 67 -30.11 -1.67 26.11
CA THR A 67 -29.17 -2.68 25.63
C THR A 67 -29.87 -4.04 25.60
N ARG A 68 -29.83 -4.76 24.47
CA ARG A 68 -30.52 -6.06 24.30
C ARG A 68 -29.55 -7.17 23.94
N SER A 69 -29.85 -8.40 24.37
CA SER A 69 -29.01 -9.57 24.08
C SER A 69 -29.17 -10.02 22.63
N SER A 70 -28.07 -10.31 21.94
CA SER A 70 -28.08 -10.79 20.55
C SER A 70 -28.68 -12.20 20.36
N THR A 71 -29.06 -12.90 21.43
CA THR A 71 -29.56 -14.29 21.42
C THR A 71 -31.06 -14.43 21.15
N SER A 72 -31.82 -13.33 21.10
CA SER A 72 -33.21 -13.36 20.64
C SER A 72 -33.24 -13.58 19.14
N SER A 73 -33.89 -14.66 18.70
CA SER A 73 -33.99 -15.16 17.32
C SER A 73 -34.73 -14.24 16.33
N GLU A 74 -34.84 -12.94 16.62
CA GLU A 74 -35.61 -11.94 15.85
C GLU A 74 -34.83 -10.63 15.63
N ASN A 75 -33.51 -10.61 15.75
CA ASN A 75 -32.73 -9.38 15.51
C ASN A 75 -32.57 -9.12 13.99
N SER A 76 -33.68 -8.74 13.35
CA SER A 76 -33.66 -8.18 12.00
C SER A 76 -32.93 -6.83 12.01
N MET A 77 -32.27 -6.49 10.90
CA MET A 77 -31.59 -5.20 10.71
C MET A 77 -32.50 -4.01 11.08
N ASP A 78 -33.78 -4.08 10.74
CA ASP A 78 -34.77 -3.02 10.98
C ASP A 78 -35.14 -2.84 12.47
N ASP A 79 -34.84 -3.81 13.34
CA ASP A 79 -35.09 -3.66 14.78
C ASP A 79 -34.00 -2.84 15.48
N ILE A 80 -32.75 -2.97 15.03
CA ILE A 80 -31.60 -2.26 15.61
C ILE A 80 -31.50 -0.84 15.06
N LEU A 81 -31.74 -0.66 13.76
CA LEU A 81 -31.50 0.60 13.07
C LEU A 81 -32.68 1.57 13.17
N MET A 82 -32.37 2.87 13.25
CA MET A 82 -33.34 3.95 13.14
C MET A 82 -32.91 4.92 12.05
N PRO A 83 -33.84 5.48 11.24
CA PRO A 83 -33.49 6.52 10.28
C PRO A 83 -33.01 7.78 11.01
N ILE A 84 -32.10 8.53 10.38
CA ILE A 84 -31.70 9.84 10.89
C ILE A 84 -32.89 10.80 10.77
N THR A 85 -33.40 11.28 11.90
CA THR A 85 -34.50 12.25 11.92
C THR A 85 -34.01 13.65 11.53
N VAL A 86 -34.94 14.51 11.10
CA VAL A 86 -34.66 15.92 10.76
C VAL A 86 -34.07 16.69 11.96
N GLU A 87 -34.38 16.26 13.18
CA GLU A 87 -33.88 16.85 14.42
C GLU A 87 -32.44 16.42 14.75
N VAL A 88 -32.09 15.16 14.44
CA VAL A 88 -30.76 14.61 14.73
C VAL A 88 -29.71 15.04 13.69
N ARG A 89 -30.11 15.19 12.41
CA ARG A 89 -29.16 15.52 11.33
C ARG A 89 -28.34 16.81 11.60
N PRO A 90 -28.91 17.92 12.07
CA PRO A 90 -28.15 19.13 12.42
C PRO A 90 -27.18 18.93 13.59
N LEU A 91 -27.57 18.13 14.59
CA LEU A 91 -26.71 17.81 15.74
C LEU A 91 -25.47 17.03 15.31
N LEU A 92 -25.66 16.05 14.42
CA LEU A 92 -24.56 15.27 13.85
C LEU A 92 -23.64 16.15 12.98
N ALA A 93 -24.19 17.05 12.17
CA ALA A 93 -23.39 17.99 11.37
C ALA A 93 -22.55 18.92 12.26
N ALA A 94 -23.13 19.47 13.33
CA ALA A 94 -22.42 20.31 14.29
C ALA A 94 -21.32 19.53 15.03
N MET A 95 -21.60 18.29 15.43
CA MET A 95 -20.61 17.38 16.03
C MET A 95 -19.44 17.12 15.09
N VAL A 96 -19.69 16.80 13.80
CA VAL A 96 -18.61 16.64 12.82
C VAL A 96 -17.78 17.90 12.67
N GLY A 97 -18.40 19.08 12.70
CA GLY A 97 -17.69 20.36 12.73
C GLY A 97 -16.72 20.49 13.89
N LYS A 98 -17.13 20.09 15.11
CA LYS A 98 -16.27 20.07 16.30
C LYS A 98 -15.14 19.04 16.18
N LEU A 99 -15.44 17.84 15.66
CA LEU A 99 -14.43 16.77 15.47
C LEU A 99 -13.31 17.18 14.51
N ARG A 100 -13.64 17.93 13.44
CA ARG A 100 -12.64 18.45 12.48
C ARG A 100 -11.58 19.36 13.12
N VAL A 101 -11.89 19.95 14.27
CA VAL A 101 -10.97 20.82 15.01
C VAL A 101 -10.17 20.03 16.06
N SER A 102 -10.73 18.94 16.59
CA SER A 102 -10.14 18.20 17.72
C SER A 102 -9.34 16.97 17.33
N ILE A 103 -9.63 16.35 16.18
CA ILE A 103 -8.94 15.14 15.71
C ILE A 103 -8.60 15.22 14.21
N PRO A 104 -7.55 14.52 13.76
CA PRO A 104 -7.23 14.41 12.33
C PRO A 104 -8.41 13.91 11.49
N ASN A 105 -8.55 14.45 10.28
CA ASN A 105 -9.68 14.14 9.37
C ASN A 105 -9.88 12.64 9.07
N TYR A 106 -8.80 11.84 9.08
CA TYR A 106 -8.89 10.39 8.84
C TYR A 106 -9.48 9.60 10.01
N MET A 107 -9.58 10.19 11.20
CA MET A 107 -10.21 9.59 12.39
C MET A 107 -11.71 9.88 12.46
N ILE A 108 -12.24 10.77 11.62
CA ILE A 108 -13.65 11.17 11.65
C ILE A 108 -14.49 10.13 10.90
N PRO A 109 -15.53 9.54 11.52
CA PRO A 109 -16.42 8.61 10.83
C PRO A 109 -17.12 9.25 9.63
N THR A 110 -17.36 8.44 8.60
CA THR A 110 -18.07 8.88 7.38
C THR A 110 -19.52 8.41 7.36
N LEU A 111 -19.88 7.47 8.25
CA LEU A 111 -21.22 6.90 8.40
C LEU A 111 -21.66 7.01 9.86
N PHE A 112 -22.85 7.54 10.10
CA PHE A 112 -23.41 7.74 11.43
C PHE A 112 -24.73 7.00 11.53
N ILE A 113 -24.67 5.78 12.05
CA ILE A 113 -25.82 4.89 12.18
C ILE A 113 -26.48 5.16 13.53
N VAL A 114 -27.76 5.56 13.50
CA VAL A 114 -28.56 5.73 14.72
C VAL A 114 -29.21 4.38 15.06
N CYS A 115 -29.04 3.94 16.30
CA CYS A 115 -29.52 2.67 16.81
C CYS A 115 -30.63 2.90 17.85
N ARG A 116 -31.67 2.06 17.81
CA ARG A 116 -32.75 2.05 18.81
C ARG A 116 -32.25 1.61 20.19
N TYR A 117 -31.36 0.62 20.20
CA TYR A 117 -30.65 0.07 21.35
C TYR A 117 -29.28 -0.43 20.90
N MET A 118 -28.32 -0.60 21.82
CA MET A 118 -27.06 -1.28 21.51
C MET A 118 -27.17 -2.79 21.73
N PRO A 119 -26.70 -3.64 20.81
CA PRO A 119 -26.68 -5.09 21.01
C PRO A 119 -25.57 -5.47 22.00
N SER A 120 -25.83 -6.49 22.81
CA SER A 120 -24.87 -7.02 23.77
C SER A 120 -24.74 -8.54 23.65
N ILE A 121 -23.54 -9.03 23.94
CA ILE A 121 -23.30 -10.46 24.12
C ILE A 121 -23.78 -10.90 25.51
N THR A 122 -23.82 -12.21 25.76
CA THR A 122 -24.26 -12.82 27.04
C THR A 122 -23.51 -12.30 28.28
N SER A 123 -22.31 -11.75 28.10
CA SER A 123 -21.54 -11.10 29.17
C SER A 123 -21.86 -9.60 29.38
N THR A 124 -22.99 -9.13 28.86
CA THR A 124 -23.48 -7.73 28.84
C THR A 124 -22.56 -6.71 28.16
N LYS A 125 -21.46 -7.17 27.57
CA LYS A 125 -20.58 -6.34 26.75
C LYS A 125 -21.21 -6.05 25.39
N LEU A 126 -20.87 -4.91 24.80
CA LEU A 126 -21.28 -4.53 23.45
C LEU A 126 -20.92 -5.62 22.42
N ASP A 127 -21.89 -6.00 21.60
CA ASP A 127 -21.71 -6.93 20.49
C ASP A 127 -21.31 -6.19 19.21
N ARG A 128 -20.01 -5.91 19.07
CA ARG A 128 -19.44 -5.28 17.87
C ARG A 128 -19.60 -6.15 16.62
N THR A 129 -19.69 -7.47 16.76
CA THR A 129 -19.88 -8.37 15.63
C THR A 129 -21.26 -8.20 15.02
N ALA A 130 -22.30 -8.13 15.86
CA ALA A 130 -23.66 -7.84 15.41
C ALA A 130 -23.75 -6.48 14.70
N LEU A 131 -23.14 -5.43 15.26
CA LEU A 131 -23.12 -4.10 14.63
C LEU A 131 -22.43 -4.12 13.26
N ARG A 132 -21.28 -4.80 13.14
CA ARG A 132 -20.57 -4.97 11.85
C ARG A 132 -21.43 -5.70 10.82
N GLN A 133 -22.11 -6.77 11.23
CA GLN A 133 -22.97 -7.54 10.33
C GLN A 133 -24.12 -6.68 9.81
N VAL A 134 -24.77 -5.91 10.68
CA VAL A 134 -25.80 -4.94 10.29
C VAL A 134 -25.23 -3.92 9.30
N ALA A 135 -24.11 -3.28 9.60
CA ALA A 135 -23.53 -2.29 8.68
C ALA A 135 -23.09 -2.88 7.33
N SER A 136 -22.70 -4.16 7.28
CA SER A 136 -22.29 -4.85 6.05
C SER A 136 -23.45 -5.17 5.10
N LEU A 137 -24.67 -5.24 5.62
CA LEU A 137 -25.88 -5.58 4.87
C LEU A 137 -26.59 -4.33 4.30
N LEU A 138 -26.13 -3.12 4.63
CA LEU A 138 -26.74 -1.88 4.17
C LEU A 138 -26.59 -1.73 2.66
N THR A 139 -27.68 -1.40 1.97
CA THR A 139 -27.65 -1.03 0.55
C THR A 139 -27.02 0.35 0.36
N GLN A 140 -26.63 0.69 -0.87
CA GLN A 140 -26.06 2.00 -1.17
C GLN A 140 -27.02 3.16 -0.82
N ASP A 141 -28.32 2.96 -1.05
CA ASP A 141 -29.36 3.94 -0.71
C ASP A 141 -29.54 4.09 0.81
N GLN A 142 -29.35 3.01 1.58
CA GLN A 142 -29.37 3.12 3.04
C GLN A 142 -28.08 3.78 3.57
N ILE A 143 -26.93 3.49 2.95
CA ILE A 143 -25.66 4.15 3.28
C ILE A 143 -25.76 5.66 3.08
N SER A 144 -26.41 6.14 2.03
CA SER A 144 -26.61 7.58 1.82
C SER A 144 -27.50 8.20 2.91
N MET A 145 -28.56 7.51 3.36
CA MET A 145 -29.41 7.98 4.47
C MET A 145 -28.65 8.14 5.79
N TYR A 146 -27.61 7.33 6.01
CA TYR A 146 -26.75 7.38 7.21
C TYR A 146 -25.49 8.22 7.03
N SER A 147 -25.25 8.71 5.82
CA SER A 147 -24.15 9.60 5.55
C SER A 147 -24.59 11.03 5.77
N LEU A 148 -23.76 11.81 6.47
CA LEU A 148 -23.97 13.26 6.58
C LEU A 148 -23.51 14.00 5.31
N SER A 149 -23.19 13.27 4.23
CA SER A 149 -22.96 13.84 2.92
C SER A 149 -24.20 14.61 2.48
N ASP A 150 -24.01 15.86 2.05
CA ASP A 150 -25.11 16.65 1.49
C ASP A 150 -25.66 15.95 0.24
N ASP A 151 -26.97 15.72 0.20
CA ASP A 151 -27.69 15.29 -1.02
C ASP A 151 -27.55 16.33 -2.16
N ASN A 152 -27.09 17.55 -1.82
CA ASN A 152 -26.74 18.64 -2.73
C ASN A 152 -25.22 18.80 -2.89
N LYS A 153 -24.52 17.75 -3.32
CA LYS A 153 -23.09 17.87 -3.67
C LYS A 153 -22.93 18.92 -4.76
N ARG A 154 -22.06 19.91 -4.52
CA ARG A 154 -21.74 20.91 -5.54
C ARG A 154 -20.95 20.25 -6.67
N PRO A 155 -21.42 20.33 -7.93
CA PRO A 155 -20.72 19.73 -9.05
C PRO A 155 -19.41 20.47 -9.34
N PRO A 156 -18.42 19.83 -10.00
CA PRO A 156 -17.26 20.50 -10.55
C PRO A 156 -17.63 21.70 -11.42
N GLU A 157 -16.99 22.84 -11.17
CA GLU A 157 -17.21 24.09 -11.89
C GLU A 157 -16.18 24.31 -13.00
N THR A 158 -14.92 23.92 -12.77
CA THR A 158 -13.82 24.15 -13.72
C THR A 158 -13.49 22.90 -14.54
N ASP A 159 -12.89 23.07 -15.71
CA ASP A 159 -12.40 21.94 -16.53
C ASP A 159 -11.35 21.12 -15.78
N MET A 160 -10.53 21.77 -14.94
CA MET A 160 -9.55 21.09 -14.11
C MET A 160 -10.23 20.23 -13.04
N GLU A 161 -11.26 20.76 -12.38
CA GLU A 161 -12.08 20.00 -11.43
C GLU A 161 -12.72 18.77 -12.10
N ARG A 162 -13.26 18.92 -13.32
CA ARG A 162 -13.83 17.79 -14.09
C ARG A 162 -12.79 16.72 -14.44
N LYS A 163 -11.58 17.12 -14.85
CA LYS A 163 -10.47 16.18 -15.09
C LYS A 163 -10.11 15.40 -13.83
N PHE A 164 -9.95 16.09 -12.70
CA PHE A 164 -9.69 15.42 -11.42
C PHE A 164 -10.84 14.51 -10.98
N GLN A 165 -12.09 14.90 -11.22
CA GLN A 165 -13.26 14.06 -10.96
C GLN A 165 -13.17 12.73 -11.72
N SER A 166 -12.83 12.76 -13.01
CA SER A 166 -12.65 11.55 -13.83
C SER A 166 -11.47 10.69 -13.35
N LEU A 167 -10.34 11.32 -13.00
CA LEU A 167 -9.18 10.62 -12.44
C LEU A 167 -9.53 9.91 -11.12
N TRP A 168 -10.25 10.60 -10.22
CA TRP A 168 -10.66 10.04 -8.94
C TRP A 168 -11.63 8.87 -9.11
N ALA A 169 -12.62 9.02 -10.00
CA ALA A 169 -13.58 7.97 -10.31
C ALA A 169 -12.88 6.68 -10.77
N SER A 170 -11.88 6.81 -11.65
CA SER A 170 -11.09 5.67 -12.13
C SER A 170 -10.20 5.05 -11.06
N ILE A 171 -9.60 5.87 -10.19
CA ILE A 171 -8.64 5.38 -9.18
C ILE A 171 -9.35 4.73 -7.99
N LEU A 172 -10.48 5.30 -7.58
CA LEU A 172 -11.26 4.83 -6.43
C LEU A 172 -12.36 3.84 -6.82
N SER A 173 -12.55 3.59 -8.12
CA SER A 173 -13.60 2.72 -8.66
C SER A 173 -15.00 3.13 -8.19
N ILE A 174 -15.31 4.43 -8.21
CA ILE A 174 -16.62 5.00 -7.86
C ILE A 174 -17.17 5.82 -9.03
N PRO A 175 -18.50 5.96 -9.17
CA PRO A 175 -19.10 6.77 -10.24
C PRO A 175 -18.65 8.22 -10.17
N ALA A 176 -18.29 8.83 -11.29
CA ALA A 176 -17.86 10.24 -11.34
C ALA A 176 -18.94 11.20 -10.78
N ASP A 177 -20.21 10.93 -11.09
CA ASP A 177 -21.36 11.73 -10.64
C ASP A 177 -21.55 11.68 -9.11
N SER A 178 -20.95 10.71 -8.42
CA SER A 178 -20.96 10.62 -6.96
C SER A 178 -19.93 11.54 -6.29
N ILE A 179 -19.03 12.16 -7.06
CA ILE A 179 -17.92 12.98 -6.57
C ILE A 179 -18.24 14.46 -6.76
N GLY A 180 -18.44 15.18 -5.64
CA GLY A 180 -18.61 16.63 -5.60
C GLY A 180 -17.28 17.37 -5.51
N ARG A 181 -17.29 18.67 -5.82
CA ARG A 181 -16.07 19.51 -5.77
C ARG A 181 -15.50 19.70 -4.36
N ASP A 182 -16.33 19.56 -3.33
CA ASP A 182 -15.95 19.65 -1.92
C ASP A 182 -15.54 18.31 -1.31
N ASP A 183 -15.71 17.21 -2.05
CA ASP A 183 -15.36 15.90 -1.55
C ASP A 183 -13.85 15.79 -1.36
N SER A 184 -13.46 15.21 -0.25
CA SER A 184 -12.07 14.94 0.09
C SER A 184 -11.66 13.58 -0.45
N PHE A 185 -10.58 13.52 -1.26
CA PHE A 185 -10.01 12.30 -1.83
C PHE A 185 -9.79 11.23 -0.76
N LEU A 186 -9.20 11.66 0.35
CA LEU A 186 -8.93 10.77 1.47
C LEU A 186 -10.21 10.30 2.14
N GLN A 187 -11.25 11.13 2.25
CA GLN A 187 -12.52 10.73 2.90
C GLN A 187 -13.32 9.72 2.08
N ILE A 188 -13.30 9.82 0.76
CA ILE A 188 -14.11 8.97 -0.13
C ILE A 188 -13.41 7.66 -0.57
N GLY A 189 -12.29 7.31 0.04
CA GLY A 189 -11.62 6.01 -0.17
C GLY A 189 -10.15 6.09 -0.55
N GLY A 190 -9.62 7.28 -0.82
CA GLY A 190 -8.21 7.48 -1.12
C GLY A 190 -7.30 7.20 0.09
N ASP A 191 -6.14 6.61 -0.19
CA ASP A 191 -5.05 6.45 0.76
C ASP A 191 -3.73 6.98 0.18
N SER A 192 -2.61 6.73 0.86
CA SER A 192 -1.29 7.18 0.40
C SER A 192 -0.88 6.57 -0.94
N ILE A 193 -1.26 5.32 -1.20
CA ILE A 193 -0.94 4.63 -2.46
C ILE A 193 -1.81 5.20 -3.58
N SER A 194 -3.10 5.36 -3.34
CA SER A 194 -4.02 5.99 -4.30
C SER A 194 -3.65 7.44 -4.58
N ALA A 195 -3.08 8.17 -3.61
CA ALA A 195 -2.58 9.54 -3.81
C ALA A 195 -1.33 9.57 -4.72
N ILE A 196 -0.40 8.64 -4.54
CA ILE A 196 0.75 8.48 -5.44
C ILE A 196 0.27 8.12 -6.84
N HIS A 197 -0.70 7.20 -6.94
CA HIS A 197 -1.31 6.82 -8.22
C HIS A 197 -2.00 8.02 -8.88
N LEU A 198 -2.74 8.83 -8.12
CA LEU A 198 -3.36 10.07 -8.61
C LEU A 198 -2.32 11.03 -9.20
N VAL A 199 -1.23 11.28 -8.48
CA VAL A 199 -0.15 12.16 -8.97
C VAL A 199 0.49 11.60 -10.25
N SER A 200 0.71 10.29 -10.31
CA SER A 200 1.29 9.62 -11.48
C SER A 200 0.36 9.68 -12.70
N THR A 201 -0.92 9.37 -12.53
CA THR A 201 -1.91 9.38 -13.61
C THR A 201 -2.20 10.80 -14.08
N ALA A 202 -2.31 11.76 -13.16
CA ALA A 202 -2.42 13.19 -13.49
C ALA A 202 -1.21 13.64 -14.33
N ARG A 203 0.01 13.24 -13.96
CA ARG A 203 1.23 13.57 -14.71
C ARG A 203 1.23 12.98 -16.12
N ALA A 204 0.70 11.77 -16.30
CA ALA A 204 0.54 11.17 -17.63
C ALA A 204 -0.43 11.97 -18.54
N GLU A 205 -1.40 12.67 -17.95
CA GLU A 205 -2.28 13.61 -18.65
C GLU A 205 -1.71 15.03 -18.80
N GLY A 206 -0.48 15.27 -18.32
CA GLY A 206 0.18 16.58 -18.37
C GLY A 206 -0.17 17.53 -17.24
N LEU A 207 -0.74 16.99 -16.15
CA LEU A 207 -1.09 17.73 -14.94
C LEU A 207 -0.03 17.50 -13.87
N VAL A 208 0.55 18.59 -13.37
CA VAL A 208 1.55 18.53 -12.30
C VAL A 208 0.90 18.91 -10.98
N ILE A 209 0.88 17.94 -10.07
CA ILE A 209 0.53 18.09 -8.66
C ILE A 209 1.54 17.31 -7.82
N SER A 210 1.72 17.66 -6.54
CA SER A 210 2.53 16.88 -5.60
C SER A 210 1.66 16.05 -4.66
N VAL A 211 2.23 14.99 -4.07
CA VAL A 211 1.55 14.22 -3.02
C VAL A 211 1.26 15.14 -1.82
N LYS A 212 2.17 16.06 -1.50
CA LYS A 212 1.96 17.06 -0.45
C LYS A 212 0.69 17.86 -0.67
N ASP A 213 0.40 18.26 -1.92
CA ASP A 213 -0.81 19.04 -2.23
C ASP A 213 -2.09 18.29 -1.89
N VAL A 214 -2.10 16.96 -2.12
CA VAL A 214 -3.23 16.08 -1.78
C VAL A 214 -3.43 15.98 -0.26
N PHE A 215 -2.35 15.99 0.53
CA PHE A 215 -2.43 15.89 2.00
C PHE A 215 -2.67 17.25 2.68
N ASP A 216 -2.19 18.34 2.10
CA ASP A 216 -2.42 19.70 2.61
C ASP A 216 -3.92 20.07 2.58
N ASP A 217 -4.58 19.83 1.44
CA ASP A 217 -6.04 19.95 1.31
C ASP A 217 -6.56 18.93 0.29
N SER A 218 -7.15 17.85 0.81
CA SER A 218 -7.59 16.73 -0.03
C SER A 218 -8.86 16.98 -0.82
N ARG A 219 -9.46 18.19 -0.77
CA ARG A 219 -10.68 18.48 -1.52
C ARG A 219 -10.42 18.61 -3.02
N LEU A 220 -11.36 18.14 -3.84
CA LEU A 220 -11.22 18.15 -5.30
C LEU A 220 -10.95 19.55 -5.83
N LEU A 221 -11.68 20.57 -5.36
CA LEU A 221 -11.47 21.97 -5.75
C LEU A 221 -10.06 22.47 -5.42
N ALA A 222 -9.50 22.06 -4.27
CA ALA A 222 -8.22 22.55 -3.79
C ALA A 222 -7.06 21.90 -4.56
N ILE A 223 -7.16 20.59 -4.81
CA ILE A 223 -6.19 19.86 -5.63
C ILE A 223 -6.22 20.38 -7.07
N ALA A 224 -7.42 20.57 -7.65
CA ALA A 224 -7.56 21.13 -8.99
C ALA A 224 -6.99 22.55 -9.10
N ALA A 225 -7.19 23.40 -8.09
CA ALA A 225 -6.66 24.77 -8.08
C ALA A 225 -5.12 24.84 -8.03
N LYS A 226 -4.46 23.83 -7.43
CA LYS A 226 -2.99 23.73 -7.37
C LYS A 226 -2.38 23.07 -8.61
N ALA A 227 -3.19 22.40 -9.42
CA ALA A 227 -2.71 21.68 -10.59
C ALA A 227 -2.28 22.64 -11.71
N VAL A 228 -1.07 22.44 -12.21
CA VAL A 228 -0.53 23.21 -13.33
C VAL A 228 -0.46 22.32 -14.56
N PHE A 229 -0.97 22.81 -15.70
CA PHE A 229 -0.80 22.13 -16.97
C PHE A 229 0.62 22.40 -17.50
N SER A 230 1.47 21.39 -17.53
CA SER A 230 2.83 21.49 -18.07
C SER A 230 2.94 21.01 -19.52
N GLY A 231 1.80 20.82 -20.19
CA GLY A 231 1.71 19.96 -21.38
C GLY A 231 1.68 18.50 -20.97
N LYS A 232 1.11 17.63 -21.82
CA LYS A 232 1.37 16.18 -21.70
C LYS A 232 2.88 16.07 -21.64
N ALA A 233 3.41 15.43 -20.60
CA ALA A 233 4.77 14.94 -20.69
C ALA A 233 4.73 14.01 -21.90
N GLU A 234 5.16 14.49 -23.07
CA GLU A 234 5.64 13.62 -24.14
C GLU A 234 6.51 12.65 -23.39
N GLY A 235 6.06 11.38 -23.32
CA GLY A 235 6.67 10.38 -22.47
C GLY A 235 8.14 10.52 -22.71
N ARG A 236 8.86 11.10 -21.74
CA ARG A 236 10.27 11.37 -21.94
C ARG A 236 10.79 9.97 -22.10
N ASP A 237 11.09 9.65 -23.35
CA ASP A 237 11.82 8.48 -23.76
C ASP A 237 13.20 8.72 -23.18
N ASN A 238 13.28 8.62 -21.86
CA ASN A 238 14.45 8.58 -21.04
C ASN A 238 14.99 7.17 -21.23
N GLN A 239 15.16 6.74 -22.49
CA GLN A 239 16.05 5.64 -22.81
C GLN A 239 17.42 6.09 -22.36
N ILE A 240 17.74 5.68 -21.14
CA ILE A 240 19.06 5.84 -20.57
C ILE A 240 19.91 4.82 -21.31
N ALA A 241 20.90 5.33 -22.04
CA ALA A 241 21.82 4.48 -22.76
C ALA A 241 22.54 3.56 -21.75
N PRO A 242 22.73 2.28 -22.08
CA PRO A 242 23.48 1.38 -21.21
C PRO A 242 24.83 1.96 -20.79
N PHE A 243 25.19 1.74 -19.53
CA PHE A 243 26.40 2.21 -18.87
C PHE A 243 26.54 3.73 -18.75
N SER A 244 25.55 4.53 -19.17
CA SER A 244 25.65 5.98 -19.16
C SER A 244 25.60 6.59 -17.77
N LEU A 245 25.08 5.86 -16.78
CA LEU A 245 25.04 6.28 -15.38
C LEU A 245 26.32 5.94 -14.60
N LEU A 246 27.26 5.20 -15.21
CA LEU A 246 28.58 4.98 -14.64
C LEU A 246 29.51 6.17 -14.94
N PRO A 247 30.38 6.55 -13.98
CA PRO A 247 31.40 7.55 -14.22
C PRO A 247 32.30 7.12 -15.41
N PRO A 248 32.47 7.94 -16.45
CA PRO A 248 33.27 7.57 -17.62
C PRO A 248 34.70 7.09 -17.31
N PRO A 249 35.44 7.69 -16.35
CA PRO A 249 36.81 7.26 -16.05
C PRO A 249 36.94 5.85 -15.47
N THR A 250 35.91 5.34 -14.80
CA THR A 250 35.93 4.04 -14.10
C THR A 250 35.06 2.99 -14.77
N ARG A 251 34.31 3.35 -15.82
CA ARG A 251 33.34 2.46 -16.50
C ARG A 251 33.93 1.11 -16.90
N ASP A 252 35.06 1.11 -17.61
CA ASP A 252 35.65 -0.14 -18.11
C ASP A 252 36.17 -1.03 -16.97
N ALA A 253 36.72 -0.41 -15.91
CA ALA A 253 37.15 -1.12 -14.71
C ALA A 253 35.95 -1.75 -13.98
N ILE A 254 34.85 -1.01 -13.85
CA ILE A 254 33.60 -1.50 -13.26
C ILE A 254 33.06 -2.70 -14.05
N VAL A 255 32.99 -2.61 -15.38
CA VAL A 255 32.48 -3.71 -16.23
C VAL A 255 33.38 -4.95 -16.15
N MET A 256 34.70 -4.76 -16.10
CA MET A 256 35.66 -5.86 -15.93
C MET A 256 35.47 -6.54 -14.56
N GLN A 257 35.42 -5.77 -13.48
CA GLN A 257 35.24 -6.29 -12.13
C GLN A 257 33.84 -6.89 -11.92
N ALA A 258 32.83 -6.37 -12.60
CA ALA A 258 31.49 -6.94 -12.64
C ALA A 258 31.48 -8.35 -13.22
N ALA A 259 32.15 -8.52 -14.37
CA ALA A 259 32.26 -9.81 -15.03
C ALA A 259 33.00 -10.83 -14.15
N GLU A 260 34.11 -10.40 -13.51
CA GLU A 260 34.89 -11.24 -12.60
C GLU A 260 34.06 -11.68 -11.38
N GLN A 261 33.47 -10.74 -10.63
CA GLN A 261 32.68 -11.06 -9.42
C GLN A 261 31.42 -11.87 -9.73
N CYS A 262 30.81 -11.64 -10.90
CA CYS A 262 29.63 -12.41 -11.32
C CYS A 262 30.00 -13.77 -11.92
N GLY A 263 31.27 -14.02 -12.25
CA GLY A 263 31.73 -15.24 -12.91
C GLY A 263 31.16 -15.39 -14.33
N ILE A 264 31.07 -14.31 -15.09
CA ILE A 264 30.47 -14.27 -16.44
C ILE A 264 31.38 -13.55 -17.44
N ALA A 265 31.06 -13.66 -18.73
CA ALA A 265 31.70 -12.83 -19.76
C ALA A 265 31.17 -11.38 -19.70
N GLN A 266 32.04 -10.41 -19.99
CA GLN A 266 31.63 -8.99 -20.08
C GLN A 266 30.50 -8.76 -21.10
N SER A 267 30.49 -9.53 -22.20
CA SER A 267 29.45 -9.46 -23.24
C SER A 267 28.06 -9.88 -22.75
N ALA A 268 27.97 -10.59 -21.63
CA ALA A 268 26.72 -11.00 -20.99
C ALA A 268 26.10 -9.89 -20.11
N ILE A 269 26.81 -8.79 -19.89
CA ILE A 269 26.29 -7.62 -19.18
C ILE A 269 25.52 -6.75 -20.18
N ASP A 270 24.27 -6.43 -19.83
CA ASP A 270 23.36 -5.61 -20.62
C ASP A 270 23.50 -4.14 -20.26
N ASP A 271 23.55 -3.84 -18.96
CA ASP A 271 23.71 -2.50 -18.39
C ASP A 271 24.37 -2.60 -17.00
N ALA A 272 24.97 -1.52 -16.52
CA ALA A 272 25.42 -1.38 -15.15
C ALA A 272 25.31 0.07 -14.68
N TYR A 273 24.92 0.26 -13.42
CA TYR A 273 24.68 1.57 -12.82
C TYR A 273 24.73 1.49 -11.29
N PRO A 274 24.90 2.62 -10.57
CA PRO A 274 24.97 2.62 -9.11
C PRO A 274 23.74 1.95 -8.45
N ALA A 275 23.97 1.26 -7.34
CA ALA A 275 22.89 0.81 -6.48
C ALA A 275 22.29 2.00 -5.72
N THR A 276 21.00 1.89 -5.37
CA THR A 276 20.38 2.85 -4.46
C THR A 276 20.82 2.59 -3.02
N SER A 277 20.82 3.60 -2.15
CA SER A 277 21.28 3.44 -0.76
C SER A 277 20.50 2.37 0.02
N ILE A 278 19.23 2.14 -0.32
CA ILE A 278 18.45 1.05 0.29
C ILE A 278 18.96 -0.33 -0.17
N GLN A 279 19.30 -0.49 -1.45
CA GLN A 279 19.88 -1.73 -1.96
C GLN A 279 21.24 -2.01 -1.30
N GLU A 280 22.09 -0.98 -1.14
CA GLU A 280 23.37 -1.09 -0.42
C GLU A 280 23.18 -1.56 1.02
N GLY A 281 22.26 -0.90 1.76
CA GLY A 281 21.96 -1.25 3.14
C GLY A 281 21.45 -2.68 3.29
N LEU A 282 20.53 -3.10 2.41
CA LEU A 282 19.99 -4.46 2.41
C LEU A 282 21.07 -5.50 2.11
N MET A 283 21.91 -5.27 1.08
CA MET A 283 23.00 -6.18 0.74
C MET A 283 24.03 -6.29 1.87
N ALA A 284 24.41 -5.16 2.49
CA ALA A 284 25.34 -5.15 3.61
C ALA A 284 24.82 -5.95 4.83
N LEU A 285 23.53 -5.88 5.13
CA LEU A 285 22.91 -6.66 6.20
C LEU A 285 22.87 -8.16 5.87
N SER A 286 22.64 -8.53 4.62
CA SER A 286 22.64 -9.93 4.17
C SER A 286 24.03 -10.57 4.18
N VAL A 287 25.08 -9.77 3.98
CA VAL A 287 26.48 -10.22 4.18
C VAL A 287 26.76 -10.48 5.66
N LYS A 288 26.25 -9.65 6.58
CA LYS A 288 26.41 -9.85 8.02
C LYS A 288 25.62 -11.05 8.54
N GLN A 289 24.41 -11.24 8.05
CA GLN A 289 23.53 -12.33 8.45
C GLN A 289 22.92 -12.97 7.20
N ARG A 290 23.45 -14.14 6.84
CA ARG A 290 23.00 -14.89 5.66
C ARG A 290 21.51 -15.20 5.73
N GLY A 291 20.82 -15.02 4.60
CA GLY A 291 19.38 -15.23 4.48
C GLY A 291 18.52 -14.06 4.97
N SER A 292 19.10 -13.04 5.61
CA SER A 292 18.38 -11.79 5.90
C SER A 292 17.87 -11.18 4.59
N TYR A 293 16.68 -10.58 4.64
CA TYR A 293 16.06 -9.93 3.49
C TYR A 293 15.92 -10.82 2.25
N VAL A 294 15.89 -12.14 2.41
CA VAL A 294 15.50 -13.08 1.35
C VAL A 294 14.12 -13.63 1.68
N ALA A 295 13.15 -13.42 0.80
CA ALA A 295 11.86 -14.11 0.91
C ALA A 295 11.88 -15.37 0.06
N LYS A 296 11.28 -16.43 0.59
CA LYS A 296 11.01 -17.69 -0.11
C LYS A 296 9.50 -17.88 -0.21
N TYR A 297 9.00 -17.87 -1.44
CA TYR A 297 7.60 -18.11 -1.78
C TYR A 297 7.43 -19.54 -2.28
N VAL A 298 6.38 -20.20 -1.79
CA VAL A 298 6.01 -21.56 -2.20
C VAL A 298 4.58 -21.51 -2.71
N TYR A 299 4.42 -21.71 -4.02
CA TYR A 299 3.13 -21.74 -4.68
C TYR A 299 2.77 -23.16 -5.04
N ARG A 300 1.62 -23.62 -4.57
CA ARG A 300 1.00 -24.85 -5.08
C ARG A 300 0.39 -24.54 -6.44
N LEU A 301 0.85 -25.24 -7.47
CA LEU A 301 0.26 -25.15 -8.82
C LEU A 301 -0.96 -26.06 -8.89
N ALA A 302 -2.04 -25.56 -9.48
CA ALA A 302 -3.25 -26.35 -9.67
C ALA A 302 -3.02 -27.46 -10.72
N SER A 303 -3.75 -28.57 -10.62
CA SER A 303 -3.52 -29.75 -11.48
C SER A 303 -3.72 -29.48 -12.97
N GLN A 304 -4.50 -28.46 -13.33
CA GLN A 304 -4.71 -28.02 -14.71
C GLN A 304 -3.60 -27.12 -15.27
N VAL A 305 -2.60 -26.75 -14.46
CA VAL A 305 -1.48 -25.92 -14.93
C VAL A 305 -0.54 -26.77 -15.79
N ASP A 306 -0.33 -26.34 -17.03
CA ASP A 306 0.71 -26.90 -17.90
C ASP A 306 2.07 -26.41 -17.40
N ILE A 307 2.85 -27.32 -16.83
CA ILE A 307 4.16 -27.00 -16.23
C ILE A 307 5.17 -26.55 -17.28
N GLY A 308 5.13 -27.11 -18.49
CA GLY A 308 6.02 -26.70 -19.58
C GLY A 308 5.75 -25.25 -20.00
N ARG A 309 4.47 -24.93 -20.20
CA ARG A 309 4.03 -23.56 -20.50
C ARG A 309 4.33 -22.59 -19.36
N PHE A 310 4.11 -23.01 -18.11
CA PHE A 310 4.44 -22.20 -16.92
C PHE A 310 5.92 -21.87 -16.86
N LYS A 311 6.80 -22.87 -17.08
CA LYS A 311 8.24 -22.67 -17.12
C LYS A 311 8.68 -21.70 -18.21
N ALA A 312 8.12 -21.82 -19.40
CA ALA A 312 8.37 -20.90 -20.51
C ALA A 312 7.88 -19.48 -20.21
N ALA A 313 6.68 -19.34 -19.64
CA ALA A 313 6.11 -18.04 -19.27
C ALA A 313 6.94 -17.33 -18.19
N TRP A 314 7.45 -18.07 -17.19
CA TRP A 314 8.36 -17.53 -16.19
C TRP A 314 9.69 -17.07 -16.78
N MET A 315 10.30 -17.84 -17.69
CA MET A 315 11.52 -17.42 -18.36
C MET A 315 11.32 -16.11 -19.14
N LYS A 316 10.19 -15.97 -19.84
CA LYS A 316 9.85 -14.71 -20.51
C LYS A 316 9.58 -13.57 -19.53
N THR A 317 9.01 -13.88 -18.38
CA THR A 317 8.83 -12.91 -17.28
C THR A 317 10.19 -12.42 -16.77
N VAL A 318 11.15 -13.31 -16.54
CA VAL A 318 12.52 -12.95 -16.12
C VAL A 318 13.24 -12.11 -17.18
N GLU A 319 13.02 -12.39 -18.47
CA GLU A 319 13.54 -11.58 -19.57
C GLU A 319 13.01 -10.14 -19.52
N LEU A 320 11.69 -9.96 -19.36
CA LEU A 320 11.05 -8.64 -19.30
C LEU A 320 11.30 -7.89 -17.98
N CYS A 321 11.39 -8.60 -16.86
CA CYS A 321 11.61 -8.03 -15.54
C CYS A 321 13.12 -7.96 -15.22
N GLY A 322 13.79 -6.89 -15.65
CA GLY A 322 15.24 -6.72 -15.45
C GLY A 322 15.72 -6.90 -14.00
N ALA A 323 14.89 -6.56 -13.02
CA ALA A 323 15.18 -6.79 -11.60
C ALA A 323 15.50 -8.27 -11.28
N LEU A 324 14.82 -9.22 -11.93
CA LEU A 324 15.04 -10.66 -11.73
C LEU A 324 16.36 -11.17 -12.33
N ARG A 325 17.00 -10.38 -13.19
CA ARG A 325 18.32 -10.65 -13.80
C ARG A 325 19.42 -9.76 -13.21
N THR A 326 19.10 -8.96 -12.20
CA THR A 326 20.04 -8.03 -11.60
C THR A 326 20.89 -8.74 -10.56
N ARG A 327 22.19 -8.47 -10.61
CA ARG A 327 23.14 -8.77 -9.54
C ARG A 327 23.70 -7.46 -8.98
N ILE A 328 24.25 -7.51 -7.77
CA ILE A 328 24.91 -6.36 -7.17
C ILE A 328 26.35 -6.77 -6.86
N ILE A 329 27.31 -5.94 -7.24
CA ILE A 329 28.74 -6.13 -6.96
C ILE A 329 29.26 -5.00 -6.08
N LEU A 330 30.45 -5.19 -5.52
CA LEU A 330 31.21 -4.11 -4.89
C LEU A 330 32.28 -3.59 -5.85
N PHE A 331 32.39 -2.28 -5.98
CA PHE A 331 33.48 -1.60 -6.67
C PHE A 331 34.00 -0.51 -5.75
N ASP A 332 35.23 -0.66 -5.27
CA ASP A 332 35.78 0.12 -4.13
C ASP A 332 34.80 0.12 -2.94
N ASP A 333 34.34 1.30 -2.51
CA ASP A 333 33.41 1.50 -1.40
C ASP A 333 31.94 1.65 -1.85
N SER A 334 31.62 1.37 -3.12
CA SER A 334 30.28 1.55 -3.70
C SER A 334 29.69 0.25 -4.21
N SER A 335 28.37 0.12 -4.19
CA SER A 335 27.70 -1.02 -4.82
C SER A 335 27.19 -0.66 -6.21
N ILE A 336 27.42 -1.55 -7.17
CA ILE A 336 26.97 -1.39 -8.56
C ILE A 336 25.94 -2.47 -8.89
N GLN A 337 24.82 -2.06 -9.46
CA GLN A 337 23.85 -2.95 -10.08
C GLN A 337 24.36 -3.37 -11.45
N VAL A 338 24.31 -4.67 -11.72
CA VAL A 338 24.73 -5.29 -12.98
C VAL A 338 23.53 -6.05 -13.55
N LEU A 339 23.02 -5.58 -14.67
CA LEU A 339 21.92 -6.20 -15.40
C LEU A 339 22.48 -7.19 -16.42
N LEU A 340 22.04 -8.44 -16.38
CA LEU A 340 22.56 -9.51 -17.25
C LEU A 340 21.63 -9.82 -18.40
N LYS A 341 22.14 -10.00 -19.63
CA LYS A 341 21.33 -10.32 -20.82
C LYS A 341 20.53 -11.61 -20.67
N ASP A 342 21.17 -12.66 -20.18
CA ASP A 342 20.57 -13.99 -20.13
C ASP A 342 19.79 -14.24 -18.83
N PRO A 343 18.55 -14.76 -18.91
CA PRO A 343 17.80 -15.18 -17.74
C PRO A 343 18.42 -16.44 -17.15
N ALA A 344 18.44 -16.53 -15.81
CA ALA A 344 18.89 -17.72 -15.11
C ALA A 344 18.13 -18.98 -15.59
N SER A 345 18.78 -20.14 -15.54
CA SER A 345 18.13 -21.42 -15.84
C SER A 345 17.26 -21.87 -14.67
N TRP A 346 16.23 -22.67 -14.96
CA TRP A 346 15.50 -23.40 -13.93
C TRP A 346 16.45 -24.30 -13.15
N GLU A 347 16.35 -24.27 -11.83
CA GLU A 347 17.15 -25.10 -10.95
C GLU A 347 16.68 -26.55 -11.03
N ALA A 348 17.64 -27.46 -11.19
CA ALA A 348 17.36 -28.89 -11.15
C ALA A 348 17.01 -29.31 -9.72
N THR A 349 15.93 -30.06 -9.59
CA THR A 349 15.41 -30.60 -8.32
C THR A 349 15.12 -32.10 -8.45
N ASP A 350 15.77 -32.77 -9.40
CA ASP A 350 15.57 -34.20 -9.61
C ASP A 350 15.91 -34.94 -8.32
N LYS A 351 14.92 -35.65 -7.75
CA LYS A 351 14.98 -36.38 -6.47
C LYS A 351 14.89 -35.54 -5.19
N GLU A 352 14.58 -34.25 -5.27
CA GLU A 352 14.28 -33.43 -4.10
C GLU A 352 12.78 -33.45 -3.76
N THR A 353 12.45 -33.35 -2.47
CA THR A 353 11.07 -33.13 -2.00
C THR A 353 10.84 -31.66 -1.69
N LEU A 354 9.58 -31.23 -1.62
CA LEU A 354 9.26 -29.85 -1.24
C LEU A 354 9.88 -29.49 0.12
N SER A 355 9.78 -30.38 1.10
CA SER A 355 10.33 -30.14 2.43
C SER A 355 11.86 -29.98 2.43
N SER A 356 12.57 -30.77 1.62
CA SER A 356 14.02 -30.64 1.47
C SER A 356 14.41 -29.31 0.81
N LEU A 357 13.66 -28.87 -0.20
CA LEU A 357 13.91 -27.64 -0.94
C LEU A 357 13.61 -26.38 -0.11
N VAL A 358 12.54 -26.41 0.68
CA VAL A 358 12.17 -25.31 1.58
C VAL A 358 13.19 -25.15 2.69
N ARG A 359 13.75 -26.24 3.22
CA ARG A 359 14.82 -26.22 4.22
C ARG A 359 16.21 -25.97 3.64
N SER A 360 16.37 -26.10 2.32
CA SER A 360 17.63 -25.87 1.64
C SER A 360 18.02 -24.38 1.64
N ASP A 361 19.32 -24.16 1.80
CA ASP A 361 19.95 -22.85 1.71
C ASP A 361 20.20 -22.38 0.27
N ARG A 362 19.93 -23.21 -0.76
CA ARG A 362 20.19 -22.87 -2.17
C ARG A 362 19.57 -21.53 -2.56
N GLY A 363 18.31 -21.32 -2.19
CA GLY A 363 17.61 -20.05 -2.42
C GLY A 363 17.98 -18.90 -1.46
N LEU A 364 18.92 -19.11 -0.52
CA LEU A 364 19.33 -18.13 0.48
C LEU A 364 20.78 -17.63 0.28
N GLN A 365 21.52 -18.18 -0.68
CA GLN A 365 22.87 -17.74 -1.04
C GLN A 365 22.82 -16.54 -2.00
N MET A 366 22.44 -15.38 -1.47
CA MET A 366 22.28 -14.13 -2.23
C MET A 366 23.21 -13.05 -1.67
N SER A 367 24.48 -13.07 -2.11
CA SER A 367 25.53 -12.11 -1.73
C SER A 367 25.99 -11.29 -2.93
N TYR A 368 27.01 -10.45 -2.76
CA TYR A 368 27.62 -9.73 -3.88
C TYR A 368 28.11 -10.70 -4.98
N GLY A 369 27.86 -10.34 -6.24
CA GLY A 369 28.20 -11.13 -7.43
C GLY A 369 27.30 -12.33 -7.72
N THR A 370 26.48 -12.80 -6.76
CA THR A 370 25.60 -13.97 -6.97
C THR A 370 24.24 -13.57 -7.54
N PRO A 371 23.48 -14.50 -8.13
CA PRO A 371 22.08 -14.27 -8.46
C PRO A 371 21.27 -13.83 -7.24
N LEU A 372 20.40 -12.83 -7.42
CA LEU A 372 19.47 -12.35 -6.38
C LEU A 372 18.04 -12.88 -6.58
N CYS A 373 17.87 -13.77 -7.56
CA CYS A 373 16.62 -14.46 -7.88
C CYS A 373 16.96 -15.94 -8.09
N TRP A 374 16.21 -16.81 -7.43
CA TRP A 374 16.37 -18.26 -7.49
C TRP A 374 14.99 -18.90 -7.61
N TYR A 375 14.84 -19.88 -8.49
CA TYR A 375 13.55 -20.54 -8.67
C TYR A 375 13.65 -21.97 -9.15
N ALA A 376 12.68 -22.77 -8.72
CA ALA A 376 12.59 -24.19 -9.03
C ALA A 376 11.14 -24.66 -9.10
N THR A 377 10.91 -25.77 -9.81
CA THR A 377 9.66 -26.53 -9.70
C THR A 377 9.94 -27.86 -9.06
N VAL A 378 9.16 -28.27 -8.06
CA VAL A 378 9.25 -29.61 -7.48
C VAL A 378 7.90 -30.30 -7.63
N GLN A 379 7.91 -31.57 -8.04
CA GLN A 379 6.71 -32.39 -8.13
C GLN A 379 6.74 -33.42 -7.00
N GLU A 380 5.67 -33.49 -6.23
CA GLU A 380 5.49 -34.45 -5.14
C GLU A 380 4.14 -35.14 -5.34
N ALA A 381 4.19 -36.45 -5.63
CA ALA A 381 3.04 -37.20 -6.14
C ALA A 381 2.38 -36.48 -7.34
N ASP A 382 1.09 -36.15 -7.23
CA ASP A 382 0.31 -35.48 -8.29
C ASP A 382 0.25 -33.95 -8.12
N THR A 383 1.02 -33.38 -7.20
CA THR A 383 1.04 -31.92 -6.97
C THR A 383 2.38 -31.33 -7.38
N SER A 384 2.32 -30.28 -8.20
CA SER A 384 3.48 -29.48 -8.57
C SER A 384 3.54 -28.22 -7.73
N TYR A 385 4.76 -27.84 -7.33
CA TYR A 385 5.03 -26.63 -6.58
C TYR A 385 6.04 -25.77 -7.33
N PHE A 386 5.80 -24.47 -7.32
CA PHE A 386 6.75 -23.46 -7.76
C PHE A 386 7.36 -22.81 -6.52
N VAL A 387 8.68 -22.90 -6.38
CA VAL A 387 9.43 -22.26 -5.30
C VAL A 387 10.24 -21.13 -5.88
N TRP A 388 10.03 -19.93 -5.36
CA TRP A 388 10.73 -18.72 -5.79
C TRP A 388 11.34 -18.03 -4.59
N SER A 389 12.65 -17.85 -4.60
CA SER A 389 13.36 -17.03 -3.62
C SER A 389 13.93 -15.80 -4.30
N ALA A 390 13.85 -14.66 -3.64
CA ALA A 390 14.43 -13.42 -4.15
C ALA A 390 14.96 -12.58 -2.99
N HIS A 391 15.98 -11.76 -3.28
CA HIS A 391 16.52 -10.80 -2.33
C HIS A 391 15.74 -9.48 -2.38
N HIS A 392 15.44 -8.88 -1.22
CA HIS A 392 14.63 -7.66 -1.12
C HIS A 392 15.27 -6.44 -1.78
N ALA A 393 16.54 -6.52 -2.18
CA ALA A 393 17.21 -5.49 -2.97
C ALA A 393 16.68 -5.39 -4.42
N ILE A 394 16.00 -6.41 -4.94
CA ILE A 394 15.47 -6.42 -6.32
C ILE A 394 13.94 -6.37 -6.38
N TYR A 395 13.24 -6.38 -5.24
CA TYR A 395 11.78 -6.31 -5.24
C TYR A 395 11.24 -5.68 -3.95
N ASP A 396 10.00 -5.20 -4.05
CA ASP A 396 9.14 -4.84 -2.92
C ASP A 396 7.73 -5.41 -3.14
N GLY A 397 6.77 -5.02 -2.30
CA GLY A 397 5.39 -5.48 -2.40
C GLY A 397 4.69 -5.08 -3.71
N TRP A 398 5.09 -3.99 -4.34
CA TRP A 398 4.55 -3.54 -5.63
C TRP A 398 5.17 -4.33 -6.77
N THR A 399 6.49 -4.47 -6.77
CA THR A 399 7.25 -5.22 -7.79
C THR A 399 6.79 -6.68 -7.88
N ILE A 400 6.48 -7.34 -6.76
CA ILE A 400 5.91 -8.71 -6.77
C ILE A 400 4.62 -8.77 -7.57
N ARG A 401 3.72 -7.78 -7.41
CA ARG A 401 2.45 -7.75 -8.14
C ARG A 401 2.68 -7.61 -9.64
N LEU A 402 3.61 -6.75 -10.04
CA LEU A 402 3.99 -6.58 -11.44
C LEU A 402 4.58 -7.87 -12.04
N ILE A 403 5.48 -8.55 -11.31
CA ILE A 403 6.07 -9.82 -11.74
C ILE A 403 4.99 -10.88 -11.93
N LEU A 404 4.12 -11.08 -10.94
CA LEU A 404 3.08 -12.11 -11.01
C LEU A 404 2.01 -11.79 -12.06
N SER A 405 1.64 -10.52 -12.22
CA SER A 405 0.71 -10.10 -13.29
C SER A 405 1.33 -10.31 -14.68
N THR A 406 2.61 -10.02 -14.84
CA THR A 406 3.35 -10.27 -16.10
C THR A 406 3.39 -11.77 -16.42
N LEU A 407 3.70 -12.60 -15.41
CA LEU A 407 3.67 -14.06 -15.53
C LEU A 407 2.29 -14.56 -15.95
N GLU A 408 1.23 -14.07 -15.30
CA GLU A 408 -0.15 -14.45 -15.62
C GLU A 408 -0.51 -14.07 -17.05
N SER A 409 -0.23 -12.83 -17.48
CA SER A 409 -0.51 -12.37 -18.84
C SER A 409 0.21 -13.26 -19.86
N ILE A 410 1.50 -13.50 -19.71
CA ILE A 410 2.29 -14.33 -20.62
C ILE A 410 1.76 -15.77 -20.62
N TYR A 411 1.50 -16.34 -19.45
CA TYR A 411 0.94 -17.69 -19.36
C TYR A 411 -0.42 -17.79 -20.03
N ARG A 412 -1.24 -16.73 -20.03
CA ARG A 412 -2.55 -16.69 -20.72
C ARG A 412 -2.46 -16.28 -22.19
N ASN A 413 -1.26 -16.04 -22.74
CA ASN A 413 -1.03 -15.45 -24.07
C ASN A 413 -1.70 -14.08 -24.25
N VAL A 414 -1.72 -13.28 -23.19
CA VAL A 414 -2.12 -11.87 -23.20
C VAL A 414 -0.86 -11.01 -23.16
N GLU A 415 -0.85 -9.91 -23.90
CA GLU A 415 0.27 -8.97 -23.89
C GLU A 415 0.40 -8.34 -22.48
N PRO A 416 1.56 -8.46 -21.81
CA PRO A 416 1.75 -7.85 -20.52
C PRO A 416 1.85 -6.32 -20.64
N SER A 417 1.49 -5.61 -19.57
CA SER A 417 1.73 -4.17 -19.51
C SER A 417 3.22 -3.86 -19.61
N PRO A 418 3.62 -2.77 -20.28
CA PRO A 418 5.03 -2.42 -20.43
C PRO A 418 5.65 -2.11 -19.07
N LEU A 419 6.80 -2.70 -18.80
CA LEU A 419 7.59 -2.45 -17.59
C LEU A 419 8.61 -1.35 -17.88
N GLN A 420 8.77 -0.42 -16.93
CA GLN A 420 9.78 0.62 -17.03
C GLN A 420 11.13 0.13 -16.49
N ALA A 421 12.22 0.54 -17.13
CA ALA A 421 13.56 0.21 -16.70
C ALA A 421 13.91 0.93 -15.37
N TYR A 422 14.52 0.19 -14.45
CA TYR A 422 14.88 0.72 -13.12
C TYR A 422 15.95 1.82 -13.18
N ASN A 423 16.77 1.85 -14.24
CA ASN A 423 17.79 2.88 -14.43
C ASN A 423 17.20 4.31 -14.52
N ALA A 424 15.94 4.46 -14.96
CA ALA A 424 15.22 5.74 -14.94
C ALA A 424 15.03 6.26 -13.52
N PHE A 425 14.68 5.37 -12.59
CA PHE A 425 14.59 5.70 -11.18
C PHE A 425 15.96 6.01 -10.58
N VAL A 426 17.00 5.23 -10.93
CA VAL A 426 18.39 5.50 -10.47
C VAL A 426 18.88 6.88 -10.94
N LYS A 427 18.64 7.24 -12.21
CA LYS A 427 18.97 8.58 -12.73
C LYS A 427 18.25 9.68 -11.95
N TYR A 428 16.97 9.46 -11.63
CA TYR A 428 16.21 10.40 -10.81
C TYR A 428 16.84 10.53 -9.41
N THR A 429 17.17 9.42 -8.74
CA THR A 429 17.79 9.47 -7.41
C THR A 429 19.14 10.19 -7.41
N LEU A 430 19.96 9.98 -8.46
CA LEU A 430 21.25 10.66 -8.62
C LEU A 430 21.11 12.17 -8.88
N SER A 431 19.93 12.64 -9.29
CA SER A 431 19.65 14.05 -9.54
C SER A 431 19.06 14.79 -8.33
N LEU A 432 18.81 14.09 -7.23
CA LEU A 432 18.25 14.68 -6.02
C LEU A 432 19.27 15.56 -5.29
N ASP A 433 18.76 16.61 -4.64
CA ASP A 433 19.54 17.44 -3.73
C ASP A 433 19.73 16.72 -2.38
N HIS A 434 20.80 15.94 -2.30
CA HIS A 434 21.15 15.19 -1.09
C HIS A 434 21.53 16.10 0.09
N ASP A 435 22.05 17.30 -0.17
CA ASP A 435 22.41 18.26 0.87
C ASP A 435 21.16 18.84 1.51
N ALA A 436 20.16 19.22 0.72
CA ALA A 436 18.88 19.69 1.23
C ALA A 436 18.17 18.63 2.08
N ALA A 437 18.15 17.37 1.62
CA ALA A 437 17.58 16.26 2.38
C ALA A 437 18.33 16.00 3.70
N THR A 438 19.66 16.03 3.67
CA THR A 438 20.51 15.84 4.85
C THR A 438 20.28 16.95 5.87
N ASN A 439 20.25 18.21 5.44
CA ASN A 439 19.99 19.36 6.30
C ASN A 439 18.60 19.30 6.95
N PHE A 440 17.58 18.91 6.19
CA PHE A 440 16.23 18.73 6.71
C PHE A 440 16.20 17.70 7.84
N TRP A 441 16.70 16.48 7.60
CA TRP A 441 16.67 15.42 8.62
C TRP A 441 17.58 15.70 9.80
N ALA A 442 18.71 16.38 9.60
CA ALA A 442 19.59 16.79 10.70
C ALA A 442 18.88 17.77 11.65
N ASN A 443 18.09 18.71 11.09
CA ASN A 443 17.31 19.66 11.88
C ASN A 443 16.13 18.98 12.60
N GLU A 444 15.32 18.19 11.88
CA GLU A 444 14.14 17.52 12.47
C GLU A 444 14.52 16.50 13.55
N LEU A 445 15.68 15.83 13.39
CA LEU A 445 16.15 14.84 14.35
C LEU A 445 17.11 15.45 15.40
N GLN A 446 17.31 16.76 15.41
CA GLN A 446 18.20 17.42 16.35
C GLN A 446 17.74 17.16 17.80
N GLY A 447 18.65 16.64 18.63
CA GLY A 447 18.34 16.33 20.03
C GLY A 447 17.51 15.06 20.22
N SER A 448 17.24 14.29 19.16
CA SER A 448 16.59 12.99 19.26
C SER A 448 17.38 12.06 20.18
N LYS A 449 16.69 11.45 21.13
CA LYS A 449 17.25 10.44 22.04
C LYS A 449 16.76 9.07 21.61
N ARG A 450 17.61 8.06 21.78
CA ARG A 450 17.20 6.67 21.59
C ARG A 450 15.97 6.40 22.47
N ALA A 451 14.87 5.96 21.85
CA ALA A 451 13.72 5.52 22.60
C ALA A 451 14.13 4.33 23.49
N SER A 452 13.97 4.49 24.80
CA SER A 452 14.07 3.38 25.76
C SER A 452 12.71 2.68 25.77
N PHE A 453 12.61 1.58 25.03
CA PHE A 453 11.44 0.71 25.04
C PHE A 453 11.65 -0.39 26.10
N PRO A 454 10.67 -0.65 26.99
CA PRO A 454 10.56 -1.93 27.69
C PRO A 454 10.14 -3.05 26.74
#